data_AF-A0A653ADJ3-F1
#
_entry.id   AF-A0A653ADJ3-F1
#
_cell.length_a   1.000
_cell.length_b   1.000
_cell.length_c   1.000
_cell.angle_alpha   90.00
_cell.angle_beta   90.00
_cell.angle_gamma   90.00
#
_symmetry.space_group_name_H-M   'P 1'
#
loop_
_entity.id
_entity.type
_entity.pdbx_description
1 polymer ?
#
loop_
_entity_poly.entity_id
_entity_poly.type
_entity_poly.pdbx_seq_one_letter_code
_entity_poly.pdbx_strand_id
1 'polypeptide(L)' 'MKPVPGSDEVLLAEATKEDVTVQLIERAAAGCFLRWIGADGALIKESGALCSDAAGLLEARDLFPECLPWGGIAVDSNL' A
#
# COMPACT_ATOMS: atom_id res chain seq x y z
N MET A 1 9.73 -22.98 -12.49
CA MET A 1 10.38 -21.74 -11.97
C MET A 1 10.36 -21.84 -10.46
N LYS A 2 11.53 -21.74 -9.80
CA LYS A 2 11.60 -21.72 -8.33
C LYS A 2 11.39 -20.27 -7.85
N PRO A 3 10.60 -20.03 -6.79
CA PRO A 3 10.46 -18.71 -6.21
C PRO A 3 11.81 -18.23 -5.66
N VAL A 4 12.12 -16.95 -5.87
CA VAL A 4 13.34 -16.31 -5.39
C VAL A 4 13.19 -16.10 -3.87
N PRO A 5 14.06 -16.68 -3.02
CA PRO A 5 13.99 -16.46 -1.58
C PRO A 5 14.39 -15.01 -1.28
N GLY A 6 13.49 -14.27 -0.61
CA GLY A 6 13.65 -12.85 -0.31
C GLY A 6 12.50 -11.95 -0.79
N SER A 7 11.46 -12.51 -1.38
CA SER A 7 10.23 -11.79 -1.75
C SER A 7 9.14 -12.03 -0.69
N ASP A 8 9.38 -11.58 0.54
CA ASP A 8 8.37 -11.50 1.61
C ASP A 8 7.36 -10.37 1.35
N GLU A 9 6.93 -10.21 0.10
CA GLU A 9 6.00 -9.19 -0.33
C GLU A 9 4.71 -9.86 -0.83
N VAL A 10 3.59 -9.51 -0.23
CA VAL A 10 2.26 -10.00 -0.56
C VAL A 10 1.45 -8.85 -1.13
N LEU A 11 0.92 -9.01 -2.34
CA LEU A 11 -0.08 -8.09 -2.88
C LEU A 11 -1.40 -8.33 -2.14
N LEU A 12 -1.88 -7.33 -1.41
CA LEU A 12 -3.15 -7.38 -0.68
C LEU A 12 -4.30 -6.91 -1.57
N ALA A 13 -4.09 -5.84 -2.32
CA ALA A 13 -5.09 -5.26 -3.22
C ALA A 13 -4.44 -4.36 -4.27
N GLU A 14 -5.17 -4.09 -5.35
CA GLU A 14 -4.77 -3.10 -6.35
C GLU A 14 -5.98 -2.35 -6.90
N ALA A 15 -5.77 -1.08 -7.24
CA ALA A 15 -6.76 -0.19 -7.78
C ALA A 15 -6.12 0.65 -8.88
N THR A 16 -6.86 0.90 -9.95
CA THR A 16 -6.41 1.80 -11.02
C THR A 16 -6.94 3.21 -10.74
N LYS A 17 -6.03 4.18 -10.72
CA LYS A 17 -6.32 5.60 -10.57
C LYS A 17 -5.68 6.33 -11.75
N GLU A 18 -6.53 6.83 -12.64
CA GLU A 18 -6.10 7.44 -13.91
C GLU A 18 -5.24 6.45 -14.72
N ASP A 19 -4.01 6.81 -15.08
CA ASP A 19 -3.07 5.96 -15.83
C ASP A 19 -2.08 5.20 -14.94
N VAL A 20 -2.38 5.08 -13.64
CA VAL A 20 -1.50 4.47 -12.64
C VAL A 20 -2.24 3.36 -11.89
N THR A 21 -1.61 2.21 -11.77
CA THR A 21 -2.07 1.14 -10.88
C THR A 21 -1.44 1.33 -9.51
N VAL A 22 -2.26 1.57 -8.50
CA VAL A 22 -1.86 1.63 -7.10
C VAL A 22 -2.03 0.26 -6.49
N GLN A 23 -1.00 -0.26 -5.85
CA GLN A 23 -0.97 -1.57 -5.20
C GLN A 23 -0.75 -1.39 -3.70
N LEU A 24 -1.59 -2.04 -2.90
CA LEU A 24 -1.36 -2.24 -1.47
C LEU A 24 -0.59 -3.54 -1.28
N ILE A 25 0.62 -3.43 -0.75
CA ILE A 25 1.50 -4.57 -0.50
C ILE A 25 1.83 -4.67 0.98
N GLU A 26 1.99 -5.90 1.48
CA GLU A 26 2.50 -6.17 2.82
C GLU A 26 3.90 -6.79 2.73
N ARG A 27 4.82 -6.27 3.53
CA ARG A 27 6.15 -6.85 3.73
C ARG A 27 6.27 -7.37 5.15
N ALA A 28 6.54 -8.66 5.31
CA ALA A 28 6.44 -9.38 6.58
C ALA A 28 7.15 -8.71 7.77
N ALA A 29 8.29 -8.05 7.55
CA ALA A 29 9.04 -7.36 8.60
C ALA A 29 8.87 -5.83 8.63
N ALA A 30 8.22 -5.23 7.63
CA ALA A 30 8.21 -3.78 7.43
C ALA A 30 6.80 -3.17 7.41
N GLY A 31 5.75 -4.00 7.34
CA GLY A 31 4.35 -3.57 7.35
C GLY A 31 3.77 -3.37 5.96
N CYS A 32 2.70 -2.59 5.87
CA CYS A 32 2.03 -2.32 4.60
C CYS A 32 2.59 -1.07 3.92
N PHE A 33 2.55 -1.05 2.58
CA PHE A 33 3.02 0.04 1.72
C PHE A 33 2.06 0.23 0.55
N LEU A 34 1.99 1.45 0.03
CA LEU A 34 1.43 1.73 -1.28
C LEU A 34 2.53 1.81 -2.32
N ARG A 35 2.28 1.21 -3.48
CA ARG A 35 3.15 1.25 -4.64
C ARG A 35 2.37 1.76 -5.85
N TRP A 36 2.93 2.71 -6.59
CA TRP A 36 2.34 3.25 -7.81
C TRP A 36 3.10 2.73 -9.01
N ILE A 37 2.41 2.00 -9.87
CA ILE A 37 2.91 1.37 -11.08
C ILE A 37 2.34 2.12 -12.28
N GLY A 38 3.20 2.66 -13.14
CA GLY A 38 2.80 3.28 -14.39
C GLY A 38 2.20 2.28 -15.37
N ALA A 39 1.51 2.77 -16.39
CA ALA A 39 0.93 1.94 -17.45
C ALA A 39 1.97 1.09 -18.22
N ASP A 40 3.24 1.48 -18.19
CA ASP A 40 4.38 0.73 -18.74
C ASP A 40 4.90 -0.39 -17.80
N GLY A 41 4.29 -0.54 -16.62
CA GLY A 41 4.71 -1.47 -15.57
C GLY A 41 5.86 -0.94 -14.71
N ALA A 42 6.33 0.30 -14.93
CA ALA A 42 7.42 0.87 -14.16
C ALA A 42 6.94 1.33 -12.77
N LEU A 43 7.77 1.09 -11.76
CA LEU A 43 7.58 1.70 -10.44
C LEU A 43 7.78 3.21 -10.54
N ILE A 44 6.73 3.99 -10.30
CA ILE A 44 6.79 5.46 -10.26
C ILE A 44 7.24 5.92 -8.87
N LYS A 45 6.57 5.41 -7.83
CA LYS A 45 6.87 5.73 -6.43
C LYS A 45 6.37 4.64 -5.49
N GLU A 46 6.91 4.63 -4.29
CA GLU A 46 6.47 3.80 -3.17
C GLU A 46 6.37 4.69 -1.91
N SER A 47 5.37 4.44 -1.07
CA SER A 47 5.17 5.17 0.18
C SER A 47 6.19 4.75 1.23
N GLY A 48 6.21 5.48 2.36
CA GLY A 48 6.75 4.90 3.59
C GLY A 48 5.89 3.74 4.09
N ALA A 49 6.31 3.09 5.18
CA ALA A 49 5.44 2.15 5.86
C ALA A 49 4.17 2.89 6.32
N LEU A 50 2.99 2.35 6.01
CA LEU A 50 1.72 3.05 6.24
C LEU A 50 1.46 3.34 7.73
N CYS A 51 2.12 2.63 8.64
CA CYS A 51 2.09 2.91 10.07
C CYS A 51 2.79 4.21 10.49
N SER A 52 3.68 4.76 9.64
CA SER A 52 4.43 6.00 9.90
C SER A 52 4.26 7.06 8.80
N ASP A 53 3.50 6.77 7.74
CA ASP A 53 3.21 7.68 6.63
C ASP A 53 1.71 8.00 6.59
N ALA A 54 1.31 9.12 7.22
CA ALA A 54 -0.09 9.53 7.31
C ALA A 54 -0.73 9.81 5.94
N ALA A 55 0.05 10.32 4.97
CA ALA A 55 -0.46 10.59 3.63
C ALA A 55 -0.73 9.27 2.88
N GLY A 56 0.21 8.33 2.94
CA GLY A 56 0.01 6.98 2.40
C GLY A 56 -1.17 6.27 3.05
N LEU A 57 -1.34 6.40 4.37
CA LEU A 57 -2.44 5.76 5.09
C LEU A 57 -3.81 6.29 4.68
N LEU A 58 -3.95 7.61 4.52
CA LEU A 58 -5.19 8.22 4.05
C LEU A 58 -5.53 7.77 2.63
N GLU A 59 -4.55 7.74 1.73
CA GLU A 59 -4.77 7.28 0.36
C GLU A 59 -5.10 5.78 0.30
N ALA A 60 -4.47 4.95 1.14
CA ALA A 60 -4.78 3.53 1.22
C ALA A 60 -6.22 3.30 1.72
N ARG A 61 -6.72 4.13 2.63
CA ARG A 61 -8.09 4.07 3.12
C ARG A 61 -9.12 4.47 2.07
N ASP A 62 -8.80 5.48 1.29
CA ASP A 62 -9.71 5.96 0.24
C ASP A 62 -9.79 4.97 -0.93
N LEU A 63 -8.68 4.28 -1.25
CA LEU A 63 -8.61 3.32 -2.35
C LEU A 63 -9.00 1.89 -1.97
N PHE A 64 -8.69 1.46 -0.74
CA PHE A 64 -8.86 0.07 -0.29
C PHE A 64 -9.59 -0.01 1.06
N PRO A 65 -10.81 0.56 1.17
CA PRO A 65 -11.52 0.61 2.44
C PRO A 65 -11.81 -0.77 3.04
N GLU A 66 -11.90 -1.82 2.20
CA GLU A 66 -12.13 -3.20 2.66
C GLU A 66 -10.86 -3.96 3.07
N CYS A 67 -9.67 -3.49 2.68
CA CYS A 67 -8.41 -4.19 2.93
C CYS A 67 -7.71 -3.73 4.21
N LEU A 68 -8.16 -2.64 4.82
CA LEU A 68 -7.57 -2.14 6.04
C LEU A 68 -8.22 -2.80 7.27
N PRO A 69 -7.43 -3.34 8.22
CA PRO A 69 -7.94 -3.59 9.58
C PRO A 69 -8.19 -2.28 10.36
N TRP A 70 -7.86 -1.12 9.79
CA TRP A 70 -7.80 0.19 10.46
C TRP A 70 -9.05 1.06 10.31
N GLY A 71 -10.12 0.54 9.70
CA GLY A 71 -11.42 1.24 9.63
C GLY A 71 -12.05 1.58 10.99
N GLY A 72 -11.48 1.08 12.08
CA GLY A 72 -11.87 1.38 13.47
C GLY A 72 -10.84 2.16 14.29
N ILE A 73 -9.67 2.53 13.76
CA ILE A 73 -8.78 3.45 14.48
C ILE A 73 -9.33 4.86 14.26
N ALA A 74 -10.07 5.35 15.24
CA ALA A 74 -10.27 6.79 15.37
C ALA A 74 -8.89 7.42 15.38
N VAL A 75 -8.56 8.17 14.32
CA VAL A 75 -7.43 9.07 14.34
C VAL A 75 -7.74 10.04 15.47
N ASP A 76 -7.15 9.82 16.63
CA ASP A 76 -7.31 10.72 17.77
C ASP A 76 -6.93 12.10 17.25
N SER A 77 -7.93 12.97 17.18
CA SER A 77 -7.87 14.25 16.48
C SER A 77 -7.16 15.26 17.36
N ASN A 78 -5.90 14.98 17.70
CA ASN A 78 -5.01 15.83 18.49
C ASN A 78 -3.59 15.80 17.93
N LEU A 79 -3.47 16.10 16.63
CA LEU A 79 -2.29 16.77 16.09
C LEU A 79 -2.36 18.26 16.44
#